data_AF-A0A819WIN6-F1
#
_entry.id   AF-A0A819WIN6-F1
#
_cell.length_a   1.000
_cell.length_b   1.000
_cell.length_c   1.000
_cell.angle_alpha   90.00
_cell.angle_beta   90.00
_cell.angle_gamma   90.00
#
_symmetry.space_group_name_H-M   'P 1'
#
loop_
_entity.id
_entity.type
_entity.pdbx_description
1 polymer ?
#
loop_
_entity_poly.entity_id
_entity_poly.type
_entity_poly.pdbx_seq_one_letter_code
_entity_poly.pdbx_strand_id
1 'polypeptide(L)'
;MLHTRREVVPFNQIQGITSTNVCAYSNGDDHFFSLERHYYHGIFLGFKWECIEFARRWLLMSKSCIFSNIPHAADIWNQLRTLERVTDGKQISLTLHLNGSFEKPKRDSLLIYPRSSALPFGHIAVICDVIPGYIRVAEQNYEYYNWSDNYSRQIPLLYKNNCYYIEDEHEVSGWMTIEDDENLEPLDETKLDLVLKQYQQTNPIGTFERCIIPNKNTHLTFSWLNENDKAEKLFMDLYGSDLIRTDTNTLPYYKANQDLLLNIGGVSNELHDMFLNATNYVLQRDELLKKFCIPEIFWSKIRQSWLNEKNLTMTGRFDLAFNGQEIKVFEYNADSAAALFETSIIQEKWAQKLNFERTFMSGFQIHHILVKNWKKLSSIKRVHILIDEDQEELLTAYYMQNVLKEANIDSKICIMTNDLYWKDSKIIDNEGCNVELVWKLWMWETIFTNYIQCEKEGNLTRQINNEHPYLCQIFLNDQIKVIEPLWKVIPSNKAILPILWLLYPNHPNLLRSEYVLTNDLKQMPFVKKPIVGRCGQNVTLYDVNGDSVIDETKGNFVDRNCIYQELFSLTNFDGYYPIIGSWIVHGLFAGFGIREDKKLITDADSPVTACCIVWK
;
A
#
# COMPACT_ATOMS: atom_id res chain seq x y z
N MET A 1 -28.64 28.48 -8.33
CA MET A 1 -27.29 28.24 -8.89
C MET A 1 -26.99 26.76 -8.71
N LEU A 2 -26.74 26.04 -9.79
CA LEU A 2 -26.25 24.67 -9.72
C LEU A 2 -24.86 24.71 -9.07
N HIS A 3 -24.73 24.25 -7.83
CA HIS A 3 -23.44 23.85 -7.29
C HIS A 3 -23.00 22.63 -8.10
N THR A 4 -22.31 22.85 -9.22
CA THR A 4 -21.45 21.82 -9.79
C THR A 4 -20.45 21.44 -8.70
N ARG A 5 -20.66 20.29 -8.07
CA ARG A 5 -19.67 19.71 -7.16
C ARG A 5 -18.36 19.63 -7.94
N ARG A 6 -17.33 20.34 -7.48
CA ARG A 6 -15.98 20.14 -8.01
C ARG A 6 -15.60 18.70 -7.68
N GLU A 7 -15.44 17.86 -8.70
CA GLU A 7 -15.00 16.49 -8.50
C GLU A 7 -13.49 16.47 -8.28
N VAL A 8 -13.06 15.72 -7.27
CA VAL A 8 -11.65 15.47 -7.00
C VAL A 8 -11.04 14.76 -8.19
N VAL A 9 -9.93 15.30 -8.69
CA VAL A 9 -9.11 14.72 -9.74
C VAL A 9 -8.39 13.50 -9.14
N PRO A 10 -8.50 12.30 -9.75
CA PRO A 10 -7.80 11.12 -9.27
C PRO A 10 -6.29 11.30 -9.18
N PHE A 11 -5.65 10.55 -8.27
CA PHE A 11 -4.20 10.53 -8.15
C PHE A 11 -3.52 10.35 -9.51
N ASN A 12 -2.40 11.04 -9.71
CA ASN A 12 -1.55 10.95 -10.91
C ASN A 12 -2.18 11.50 -12.21
N GLN A 13 -3.38 12.09 -12.13
CA GLN A 13 -3.94 12.86 -13.25
C GLN A 13 -3.54 14.33 -13.16
N ILE A 14 -3.41 14.97 -14.33
CA ILE A 14 -3.08 16.40 -14.42
C ILE A 14 -4.25 17.21 -13.83
N GLN A 15 -3.96 18.01 -12.81
CA GLN A 15 -4.91 18.95 -12.22
C GLN A 15 -4.80 20.35 -12.84
N GLY A 16 -3.65 20.71 -13.42
CA GLY A 16 -3.46 22.00 -14.07
C GLY A 16 -2.08 22.12 -14.72
N ILE A 17 -1.84 23.20 -15.46
CA ILE A 17 -0.59 23.44 -16.18
C ILE A 17 -0.20 24.91 -16.02
N THR A 18 1.03 25.19 -15.59
CA THR A 18 1.51 26.57 -15.44
C THR A 18 1.71 27.27 -16.79
N SER A 19 1.89 28.60 -16.76
CA SER A 19 2.27 29.36 -17.96
C SER A 19 3.63 28.95 -18.55
N THR A 20 4.48 28.30 -17.75
CA THR A 20 5.77 27.72 -18.15
C THR A 20 5.64 26.25 -18.60
N ASN A 21 4.42 25.76 -18.85
CA ASN A 21 4.13 24.41 -19.30
C ASN A 21 4.55 23.30 -18.32
N VAL A 22 4.54 23.60 -17.02
CA VAL A 22 4.81 22.62 -15.96
C VAL A 22 3.46 22.09 -15.44
N CYS A 23 3.21 20.79 -15.61
CA CYS A 23 1.98 20.16 -15.14
C CYS A 23 1.95 20.09 -13.61
N ALA A 24 0.84 20.44 -12.98
CA ALA A 24 0.53 19.99 -11.63
C ALA A 24 -0.30 18.70 -11.72
N TYR A 25 -0.01 17.72 -10.88
CA TYR A 25 -0.75 16.48 -10.75
C TYR A 25 -1.49 16.41 -9.42
N SER A 26 -2.65 15.76 -9.42
CA SER A 26 -3.41 15.53 -8.20
C SER A 26 -2.73 14.48 -7.31
N ASN A 27 -2.64 14.78 -6.01
CA ASN A 27 -2.26 13.82 -4.97
C ASN A 27 -3.46 12.98 -4.48
N GLY A 28 -4.67 13.20 -5.02
CA GLY A 28 -5.89 12.49 -4.65
C GLY A 28 -6.53 12.99 -3.35
N ASP A 29 -5.80 13.02 -2.23
CA ASP A 29 -6.30 13.53 -0.95
C ASP A 29 -5.16 14.04 -0.02
N ASP A 30 -5.53 14.85 0.99
CA ASP A 30 -4.58 15.50 1.94
C ASP A 30 -3.72 14.55 2.77
N HIS A 31 -4.12 13.29 2.87
CA HIS A 31 -3.43 12.29 3.68
C HIS A 31 -2.79 11.20 2.81
N PHE A 32 -2.82 11.36 1.49
CA PHE A 32 -2.25 10.42 0.56
C PHE A 32 -0.75 10.66 0.44
N PHE A 33 0.04 9.59 0.55
CA PHE A 33 1.47 9.62 0.28
C PHE A 33 1.80 8.40 -0.58
N SER A 34 2.15 8.62 -1.85
CA SER A 34 2.36 7.53 -2.81
C SER A 34 3.56 6.62 -2.48
N LEU A 35 4.53 7.14 -1.71
CA LEU A 35 5.87 6.57 -1.52
C LEU A 35 6.70 6.49 -2.81
N GLU A 36 6.17 6.97 -3.94
CA GLU A 36 6.82 6.95 -5.24
C GLU A 36 7.74 8.16 -5.41
N ARG A 37 9.02 7.89 -5.63
CA ARG A 37 9.98 8.93 -6.01
C ARG A 37 9.71 9.37 -7.45
N HIS A 38 9.70 10.68 -7.69
CA HIS A 38 9.71 11.25 -9.02
C HIS A 38 11.14 11.65 -9.41
N TYR A 39 11.56 11.18 -10.58
CA TYR A 39 12.80 11.57 -11.21
C TYR A 39 12.49 12.19 -12.57
N TYR A 40 13.06 13.35 -12.86
CA TYR A 40 13.09 13.91 -14.21
C TYR A 40 14.50 13.75 -14.76
N HIS A 41 14.64 12.86 -15.74
CA HIS A 41 15.93 12.47 -16.29
C HIS A 41 16.96 12.15 -15.19
N GLY A 42 16.61 11.29 -14.25
CA GLY A 42 17.52 10.87 -13.16
C GLY A 42 17.78 11.89 -12.05
N ILE A 43 17.25 13.13 -12.15
CA ILE A 43 17.28 14.12 -11.05
C ILE A 43 16.09 13.87 -10.15
N PHE A 44 16.33 13.60 -8.86
CA PHE A 44 15.26 13.42 -7.87
C PHE A 44 14.52 14.72 -7.62
N LEU A 45 13.21 14.72 -7.88
CA LEU A 45 12.36 15.89 -7.71
C LEU A 45 11.58 15.88 -6.41
N GLY A 46 11.33 14.73 -5.81
CA GLY A 46 10.52 14.58 -4.61
C GLY A 46 9.61 13.35 -4.73
N PHE A 47 8.59 13.28 -3.88
CA PHE A 47 7.59 12.22 -3.94
C PHE A 47 6.36 12.66 -4.74
N LYS A 48 5.80 11.76 -5.56
CA LYS A 48 4.56 12.02 -6.29
C LYS A 48 3.38 12.12 -5.30
N TRP A 49 2.50 13.12 -5.34
CA TRP A 49 2.63 14.43 -5.98
C TRP A 49 2.59 15.51 -4.90
N GLU A 50 3.68 15.57 -4.13
CA GLU A 50 3.84 16.47 -2.99
C GLU A 50 4.15 17.91 -3.41
N CYS A 51 3.90 18.87 -2.51
CA CYS A 51 4.14 20.30 -2.78
C CYS A 51 5.62 20.62 -3.04
N ILE A 52 6.54 19.97 -2.30
CA ILE A 52 8.00 20.09 -2.49
C ILE A 52 8.41 19.55 -3.87
N GLU A 53 7.79 18.45 -4.30
CA GLU A 53 8.06 17.86 -5.62
C GLU A 53 7.73 18.85 -6.73
N PHE A 54 6.54 19.46 -6.65
CA PHE A 54 6.12 20.45 -7.63
C PHE A 54 7.07 21.64 -7.68
N ALA A 55 7.40 22.22 -6.53
CA ALA A 55 8.28 23.38 -6.46
C ALA A 55 9.68 23.08 -7.05
N ARG A 56 10.25 21.92 -6.72
CA ARG A 56 11.56 21.50 -7.27
C ARG A 56 11.47 21.25 -8.77
N ARG A 57 10.41 20.60 -9.25
CA ARG A 57 10.19 20.36 -10.69
C ARG A 57 10.00 21.65 -11.46
N TRP A 58 9.21 22.58 -10.91
CA TRP A 58 8.96 23.86 -11.54
C TRP A 58 10.25 24.68 -11.68
N LEU A 59 11.08 24.73 -10.65
CA LEU A 59 12.40 25.37 -10.70
C LEU A 59 13.33 24.71 -11.72
N LEU A 60 13.32 23.37 -11.79
CA LEU A 60 14.15 22.65 -12.74
C LEU A 60 13.74 22.99 -14.16
N MET A 61 12.46 22.83 -14.49
CA MET A 61 11.95 23.01 -15.85
C MET A 61 11.96 24.48 -16.28
N SER A 62 11.63 25.41 -15.40
CA SER A 62 11.45 26.83 -15.75
C SER A 62 12.72 27.66 -15.60
N LYS A 63 13.67 27.23 -14.76
CA LYS A 63 14.85 28.04 -14.36
C LYS A 63 16.16 27.26 -14.36
N SER A 64 16.16 25.98 -14.76
CA SER A 64 17.32 25.09 -14.69
C SER A 64 17.92 24.94 -13.27
N CYS A 65 17.11 25.13 -12.23
CA CYS A 65 17.56 25.17 -10.84
C CYS A 65 16.91 24.09 -9.98
N ILE A 66 17.62 23.62 -8.96
CA ILE A 66 17.10 22.74 -7.91
C ILE A 66 17.46 23.28 -6.53
N PHE A 67 16.81 22.75 -5.49
CA PHE A 67 17.23 22.95 -4.10
C PHE A 67 17.43 21.60 -3.40
N SER A 68 18.19 21.64 -2.31
CA SER A 68 18.56 20.49 -1.49
C SER A 68 17.35 19.69 -0.99
N ASN A 69 17.59 18.46 -0.55
CA ASN A 69 16.52 17.64 0.02
C ASN A 69 16.13 18.18 1.40
N ILE A 70 14.92 18.69 1.52
CA ILE A 70 14.35 19.23 2.75
C ILE A 70 13.11 18.39 3.06
N PRO A 71 13.06 17.70 4.22
CA PRO A 71 11.99 16.72 4.50
C PRO A 71 10.58 17.31 4.56
N HIS A 72 10.43 18.54 5.05
CA HIS A 72 9.13 19.19 5.23
C HIS A 72 9.12 20.59 4.61
N ALA A 73 7.99 20.98 4.05
CA ALA A 73 7.89 22.25 3.33
C ALA A 73 8.13 23.47 4.24
N ALA A 74 7.67 23.42 5.50
CA ALA A 74 7.95 24.48 6.48
C ALA A 74 9.45 24.68 6.76
N ASP A 75 10.26 23.62 6.65
CA ASP A 75 11.70 23.69 6.95
C ASP A 75 12.46 24.49 5.89
N ILE A 76 11.89 24.66 4.69
CA ILE A 76 12.44 25.49 3.61
C ILE A 76 12.69 26.91 4.11
N TRP A 77 11.78 27.47 4.92
CA TRP A 77 11.92 28.82 5.49
C TRP A 77 13.27 29.03 6.19
N ASN A 78 13.70 28.04 6.97
CA ASN A 78 14.90 28.16 7.81
C ASN A 78 16.15 27.57 7.16
N GLN A 79 16.00 26.59 6.26
CA GLN A 79 17.12 25.82 5.73
C GLN A 79 17.54 26.25 4.31
N LEU A 80 16.61 26.75 3.50
CA LEU A 80 16.90 27.09 2.11
C LEU A 80 17.42 28.52 1.98
N ARG A 81 18.60 28.69 1.40
CA ARG A 81 19.25 30.00 1.17
C ARG A 81 19.75 30.20 -0.24
N THR A 82 20.04 29.10 -0.94
CA THR A 82 20.48 29.13 -2.33
C THR A 82 19.78 28.04 -3.13
N LEU A 83 19.63 28.30 -4.43
CA LEU A 83 19.31 27.30 -5.45
C LEU A 83 20.59 26.93 -6.20
N GLU A 84 20.67 25.71 -6.71
CA GLU A 84 21.78 25.27 -7.53
C GLU A 84 21.31 25.13 -8.98
N ARG A 85 21.97 25.83 -9.89
CA ARG A 85 21.72 25.70 -11.33
C ARG A 85 22.38 24.44 -11.86
N VAL A 86 21.59 23.50 -12.36
CA VAL A 86 22.06 22.14 -12.69
C VAL A 86 22.97 22.09 -13.91
N THR A 87 23.00 23.15 -14.74
CA THR A 87 23.83 23.19 -15.95
C THR A 87 25.31 23.50 -15.68
N ASP A 88 25.62 24.15 -14.56
CA ASP A 88 26.98 24.61 -14.24
C ASP A 88 27.32 24.61 -12.74
N GLY A 89 26.40 24.20 -11.87
CA GLY A 89 26.56 24.18 -10.41
C GLY A 89 26.55 25.56 -9.76
N LYS A 90 26.21 26.64 -10.49
CA LYS A 90 26.17 28.00 -9.93
C LYS A 90 25.12 28.07 -8.81
N GLN A 91 25.53 28.58 -7.66
CA GLN A 91 24.62 28.86 -6.54
C GLN A 91 23.96 30.23 -6.75
N ILE A 92 22.63 30.25 -6.72
CA ILE A 92 21.77 31.42 -6.86
C ILE A 92 21.16 31.73 -5.49
N SER A 93 21.38 32.94 -4.97
CA SER A 93 20.87 33.33 -3.65
C SER A 93 19.36 33.54 -3.64
N LEU A 94 18.76 33.29 -2.49
CA LEU A 94 17.36 33.60 -2.21
C LEU A 94 17.26 34.70 -1.16
N THR A 95 16.51 35.75 -1.48
CA THR A 95 16.17 36.81 -0.51
C THR A 95 14.87 36.45 0.20
N LEU A 96 14.89 36.37 1.54
CA LEU A 96 13.71 36.04 2.34
C LEU A 96 12.95 37.31 2.74
N HIS A 97 11.64 37.30 2.56
CA HIS A 97 10.75 38.38 2.96
C HIS A 97 9.63 37.85 3.85
N LEU A 98 9.64 38.22 5.13
CA LEU A 98 8.55 37.90 6.05
C LEU A 98 7.22 38.45 5.53
N ASN A 99 6.12 37.75 5.83
CA ASN A 99 4.80 38.31 5.56
C ASN A 99 4.62 39.65 6.32
N GLY A 100 4.33 40.73 5.61
CA GLY A 100 4.44 42.10 6.13
C GLY A 100 5.76 42.81 5.80
N SER A 101 6.53 42.33 4.82
CA SER A 101 7.77 42.98 4.34
C SER A 101 7.51 44.28 3.58
N PHE A 102 8.49 45.19 3.57
CA PHE A 102 8.46 46.41 2.75
C PHE A 102 8.58 46.13 1.25
N GLU A 103 9.22 45.02 0.90
CA GLU A 103 9.36 44.60 -0.50
C GLU A 103 8.10 43.88 -0.95
N LYS A 104 7.73 44.07 -2.22
CA LYS A 104 6.58 43.39 -2.81
C LYS A 104 7.00 41.98 -3.27
N PRO A 105 6.16 40.93 -3.14
CA PRO A 105 6.44 39.66 -3.78
C PRO A 105 6.62 39.85 -5.29
N LYS A 106 7.54 39.07 -5.87
CA LYS A 106 7.79 39.04 -7.30
C LYS A 106 7.21 37.76 -7.90
N ARG A 107 7.02 37.79 -9.21
CA ARG A 107 6.83 36.57 -9.99
C ARG A 107 8.01 35.62 -9.75
N ASP A 108 7.76 34.32 -9.84
CA ASP A 108 8.71 33.22 -9.69
C ASP A 108 9.25 33.03 -8.25
N SER A 109 8.73 33.79 -7.28
CA SER A 109 9.06 33.64 -5.86
C SER A 109 8.41 32.40 -5.24
N LEU A 110 9.07 31.81 -4.23
CA LEU A 110 8.54 30.67 -3.47
C LEU A 110 7.76 31.17 -2.26
N LEU A 111 6.49 30.78 -2.13
CA LEU A 111 5.62 31.10 -1.00
C LEU A 111 5.65 29.96 0.02
N ILE A 112 5.93 30.27 1.29
CA ILE A 112 6.14 29.26 2.34
C ILE A 112 5.13 29.43 3.48
N TYR A 113 4.57 28.30 3.91
CA TYR A 113 3.64 28.21 5.03
C TYR A 113 4.31 27.47 6.21
N PRO A 114 4.11 27.94 7.45
CA PRO A 114 4.61 27.27 8.64
C PRO A 114 3.79 26.02 8.93
N ARG A 115 4.26 25.22 9.90
CA ARG A 115 3.48 24.10 10.43
C ARG A 115 2.26 24.61 11.20
N SER A 116 1.11 24.00 10.98
CA SER A 116 -0.12 24.26 11.72
C SER A 116 -0.92 22.95 11.89
N SER A 117 -2.04 23.02 12.60
CA SER A 117 -2.96 21.87 12.70
C SER A 117 -3.54 21.45 11.35
N ALA A 118 -3.69 22.38 10.41
CA ALA A 118 -4.18 22.12 9.06
C ALA A 118 -3.04 21.70 8.11
N LEU A 119 -1.83 22.26 8.32
CA LEU A 119 -0.63 21.98 7.52
C LEU A 119 0.48 21.42 8.40
N PRO A 120 0.44 20.14 8.82
CA PRO A 120 1.38 19.58 9.80
C PRO A 120 2.84 19.59 9.33
N PHE A 121 3.07 19.58 8.01
CA PHE A 121 4.40 19.64 7.39
C PHE A 121 4.74 21.02 6.82
N GLY A 122 3.84 22.01 6.99
CA GLY A 122 3.83 23.26 6.24
C GLY A 122 3.45 23.06 4.78
N HIS A 123 3.69 24.08 3.96
CA HIS A 123 3.38 24.04 2.53
C HIS A 123 4.30 24.97 1.74
N ILE A 124 4.46 24.67 0.44
CA ILE A 124 5.20 25.49 -0.51
C ILE A 124 4.41 25.66 -1.81
N ALA A 125 4.37 26.88 -2.32
CA ALA A 125 3.79 27.21 -3.62
C ALA A 125 4.71 28.12 -4.43
N VAL A 126 4.49 28.20 -5.74
CA VAL A 126 5.21 29.12 -6.64
C VAL A 126 4.31 30.29 -7.00
N ILE A 127 4.76 31.52 -6.78
CA ILE A 127 4.04 32.74 -7.18
C ILE A 127 4.23 32.95 -8.69
N CYS A 128 3.23 32.58 -9.48
CA CYS A 128 3.32 32.66 -10.94
C CYS A 128 3.04 34.05 -11.50
N ASP A 129 2.23 34.87 -10.83
CA ASP A 129 1.99 36.26 -11.20
C ASP A 129 1.64 37.12 -9.98
N VAL A 130 1.94 38.41 -10.08
CA VAL A 130 1.60 39.43 -9.07
C VAL A 130 0.82 40.55 -9.74
N ILE A 131 -0.50 40.56 -9.54
CA ILE A 131 -1.44 41.49 -10.17
C ILE A 131 -1.96 42.51 -9.14
N PRO A 132 -2.69 43.56 -9.55
CA PRO A 132 -3.27 44.49 -8.59
C PRO A 132 -4.19 43.78 -7.58
N GLY A 133 -3.82 43.86 -6.29
CA GLY A 133 -4.59 43.31 -5.17
C GLY A 133 -4.46 41.80 -4.93
N TYR A 134 -3.75 41.05 -5.78
CA TYR A 134 -3.65 39.60 -5.67
C TYR A 134 -2.30 39.06 -6.14
N ILE A 135 -1.91 37.91 -5.59
CA ILE A 135 -0.96 37.00 -6.23
C ILE A 135 -1.70 35.80 -6.83
N ARG A 136 -1.11 35.17 -7.83
CA ARG A 136 -1.52 33.88 -8.38
C ARG A 136 -0.45 32.86 -8.05
N VAL A 137 -0.85 31.71 -7.54
CA VAL A 137 0.07 30.65 -7.16
C VAL A 137 -0.18 29.38 -7.96
N ALA A 138 0.87 28.59 -8.14
CA ALA A 138 0.80 27.22 -8.65
C ALA A 138 1.41 26.28 -7.59
N GLU A 139 0.72 25.18 -7.31
CA GLU A 139 1.10 24.24 -6.25
C GLU A 139 0.47 22.85 -6.44
N GLN A 140 1.01 21.83 -5.76
CA GLN A 140 0.38 20.52 -5.62
C GLN A 140 0.12 20.23 -4.14
N ASN A 141 -0.74 19.24 -3.85
CA ASN A 141 -1.05 18.82 -2.48
C ASN A 141 -1.60 19.95 -1.58
N TYR A 142 -2.55 20.72 -2.13
CA TYR A 142 -3.31 21.76 -1.40
C TYR A 142 -4.79 21.69 -1.75
N GLU A 143 -5.10 21.74 -3.05
CA GLU A 143 -6.43 21.42 -3.61
C GLU A 143 -6.29 20.33 -4.67
N TYR A 144 -7.33 19.49 -4.83
CA TYR A 144 -7.33 18.31 -5.71
C TYR A 144 -8.33 18.44 -6.87
N TYR A 145 -8.61 19.67 -7.31
CA TYR A 145 -9.57 19.94 -8.37
C TYR A 145 -8.86 20.46 -9.62
N ASN A 146 -9.51 20.32 -10.77
CA ASN A 146 -9.01 20.93 -12.00
C ASN A 146 -8.87 22.44 -11.82
N TRP A 147 -7.69 22.97 -12.15
CA TRP A 147 -7.42 24.40 -12.21
C TRP A 147 -8.26 25.03 -13.31
N SER A 148 -8.78 26.22 -13.04
CA SER A 148 -9.55 26.97 -14.03
C SER A 148 -8.68 27.69 -15.06
N ASP A 149 -7.39 27.85 -14.77
CA ASP A 149 -6.43 28.60 -15.57
C ASP A 149 -5.00 28.07 -15.29
N ASN A 150 -3.97 28.80 -15.68
CA ASN A 150 -2.57 28.45 -15.50
C ASN A 150 -2.00 28.65 -14.08
N TYR A 151 -2.88 28.69 -13.08
CA TYR A 151 -2.60 28.83 -11.64
C TYR A 151 -3.65 28.05 -10.83
N SER A 152 -3.28 27.58 -9.63
CA SER A 152 -4.20 26.86 -8.74
C SER A 152 -5.25 27.78 -8.14
N ARG A 153 -4.80 28.90 -7.55
CA ARG A 153 -5.66 29.87 -6.85
C ARG A 153 -5.07 31.28 -6.82
N GLN A 154 -5.93 32.24 -6.45
CA GLN A 154 -5.54 33.63 -6.23
C GLN A 154 -5.61 33.96 -4.74
N ILE A 155 -4.59 34.64 -4.23
CA ILE A 155 -4.49 35.00 -2.82
C ILE A 155 -4.43 36.54 -2.71
N PRO A 156 -5.27 37.18 -1.87
CA PRO A 156 -5.20 38.61 -1.61
C PRO A 156 -3.80 39.10 -1.24
N LEU A 157 -3.37 40.19 -1.90
CA LEU A 157 -2.15 40.92 -1.59
C LEU A 157 -2.51 42.33 -1.11
N LEU A 158 -2.44 42.55 0.19
CA LEU A 158 -2.75 43.82 0.82
C LEU A 158 -1.49 44.67 0.96
N TYR A 159 -1.64 45.97 0.71
CA TYR A 159 -0.61 46.96 1.01
C TYR A 159 -1.12 47.90 2.11
N LYS A 160 -0.54 47.80 3.31
CA LYS A 160 -0.91 48.62 4.48
C LYS A 160 0.34 49.00 5.26
N ASN A 161 0.40 50.24 5.75
CA ASN A 161 1.53 50.75 6.55
C ASN A 161 2.92 50.56 5.88
N ASN A 162 2.99 50.77 4.56
CA ASN A 162 4.18 50.53 3.72
C ASN A 162 4.68 49.06 3.68
N CYS A 163 3.85 48.11 4.09
CA CYS A 163 4.16 46.68 4.10
C CYS A 163 3.18 45.91 3.23
N TYR A 164 3.68 44.84 2.59
CA TYR A 164 2.91 43.91 1.79
C TYR A 164 2.55 42.67 2.61
N TYR A 165 1.27 42.31 2.61
CA TYR A 165 0.73 41.15 3.30
C TYR A 165 0.02 40.23 2.33
N ILE A 166 0.38 38.96 2.34
CA ILE A 166 -0.37 37.89 1.67
C ILE A 166 -1.34 37.34 2.71
N GLU A 167 -2.63 37.48 2.45
CA GLU A 167 -3.71 37.05 3.35
C GLU A 167 -4.40 35.83 2.76
N ASP A 168 -4.23 34.69 3.43
CA ASP A 168 -4.71 33.39 2.99
C ASP A 168 -5.47 32.70 4.13
N GLU A 169 -6.14 31.58 3.82
CA GLU A 169 -6.84 30.75 4.82
C GLU A 169 -5.88 30.22 5.92
N HIS A 170 -4.63 29.97 5.54
CA HIS A 170 -3.58 29.54 6.44
C HIS A 170 -2.52 30.62 6.61
N GLU A 171 -1.88 30.64 7.78
CA GLU A 171 -0.79 31.58 8.07
C GLU A 171 0.35 31.41 7.05
N VAL A 172 0.87 32.52 6.54
CA VAL A 172 1.99 32.55 5.60
C VAL A 172 3.23 33.03 6.34
N SER A 173 4.33 32.26 6.29
CA SER A 173 5.62 32.69 6.85
C SER A 173 6.19 33.88 6.06
N GLY A 174 6.11 33.79 4.73
CA GLY A 174 6.58 34.82 3.81
C GLY A 174 6.89 34.22 2.45
N TRP A 175 7.67 34.94 1.65
CA TRP A 175 8.12 34.49 0.34
C TRP A 175 9.63 34.64 0.17
N MET A 176 10.19 33.83 -0.73
CA MET A 176 11.60 33.85 -1.11
C MET A 176 11.72 34.31 -2.56
N THR A 177 12.42 35.43 -2.77
CA THR A 177 12.71 35.96 -4.10
C THR A 177 14.01 35.34 -4.62
N ILE A 178 14.01 34.88 -5.87
CA ILE A 178 15.21 34.41 -6.55
C ILE A 178 16.01 35.62 -7.02
N GLU A 179 17.26 35.74 -6.59
CA GLU A 179 18.16 36.78 -7.09
C GLU A 179 18.59 36.43 -8.52
N ASP A 180 18.72 37.45 -9.38
CA ASP A 180 19.18 37.27 -10.78
C ASP A 180 18.20 36.41 -11.63
N ASP A 181 16.92 36.37 -11.25
CA ASP A 181 15.89 35.52 -11.87
C ASP A 181 15.69 35.77 -13.37
N GLU A 182 15.81 37.03 -13.79
CA GLU A 182 15.73 37.45 -15.20
C GLU A 182 16.82 36.84 -16.10
N ASN A 183 17.90 36.32 -15.51
CA ASN A 183 19.01 35.67 -16.21
C ASN A 183 18.97 34.14 -16.12
N LEU A 184 17.90 33.58 -15.53
CA LEU A 184 17.67 32.14 -15.49
C LEU A 184 16.77 31.70 -16.65
N GLU A 185 17.19 30.64 -17.32
CA GLU A 185 16.53 30.11 -18.51
C GLU A 185 15.92 28.73 -18.22
N PRO A 186 14.83 28.35 -18.94
CA PRO A 186 14.28 27.01 -18.90
C PRO A 186 15.32 25.93 -19.22
N LEU A 187 15.09 24.72 -18.73
CA LEU A 187 16.01 23.60 -18.93
C LEU A 187 16.16 23.26 -20.42
N ASP A 188 17.37 23.43 -20.95
CA ASP A 188 17.72 22.99 -22.29
C ASP A 188 18.00 21.48 -22.30
N GLU A 189 17.01 20.70 -22.72
CA GLU A 189 17.10 19.24 -22.74
C GLU A 189 18.20 18.69 -23.66
N THR A 190 18.68 19.48 -24.63
CA THR A 190 19.77 19.04 -25.52
C THR A 190 21.12 18.97 -24.81
N LYS A 191 21.25 19.59 -23.63
CA LYS A 191 22.48 19.62 -22.81
C LYS A 191 22.45 18.64 -21.64
N LEU A 192 21.44 17.78 -21.56
CA LEU A 192 21.21 16.96 -20.39
C LEU A 192 22.35 15.98 -20.08
N ASP A 193 23.02 15.46 -21.09
CA ASP A 193 24.15 14.53 -20.92
C ASP A 193 25.27 15.09 -20.04
N LEU A 194 25.41 16.42 -19.98
CA LEU A 194 26.37 17.12 -19.13
C LEU A 194 25.87 17.24 -17.67
N VAL A 195 24.56 17.39 -17.48
CA VAL A 195 23.88 17.48 -16.18
C VAL A 195 23.80 16.10 -15.51
N LEU A 196 23.52 15.06 -16.30
CA LEU A 196 23.28 13.70 -15.83
C LEU A 196 24.45 13.10 -15.06
N LYS A 197 25.71 13.39 -15.43
CA LYS A 197 26.87 12.81 -14.72
C LYS A 197 27.00 13.25 -13.26
N GLN A 198 26.46 14.42 -12.90
CA GLN A 198 26.62 14.99 -11.56
C GLN A 198 25.37 14.78 -10.68
N TYR A 199 24.17 14.73 -11.28
CA TYR A 199 22.90 14.68 -10.54
C TYR A 199 22.10 13.38 -10.73
N GLN A 200 22.59 12.43 -11.54
CA GLN A 200 21.98 11.11 -11.66
C GLN A 200 22.08 10.38 -10.32
N GLN A 201 20.99 10.42 -9.56
CA GLN A 201 20.86 9.59 -8.38
C GLN A 201 20.39 8.22 -8.85
N THR A 202 21.18 7.19 -8.56
CA THR A 202 20.65 5.82 -8.59
C THR A 202 19.57 5.76 -7.53
N ASN A 203 18.38 5.28 -7.88
CA ASN A 203 17.32 5.04 -6.91
C ASN A 203 17.90 4.08 -5.86
N PRO A 204 18.16 4.54 -4.62
CA PRO A 204 18.87 3.72 -3.66
C PRO A 204 18.00 2.50 -3.35
N ILE A 205 18.52 1.30 -3.60
CA ILE A 205 17.78 0.04 -3.36
C ILE A 205 17.40 -0.09 -1.88
N GLY A 206 18.23 0.46 -1.00
CA GLY A 206 18.12 0.36 0.44
C GLY A 206 18.91 -0.83 1.00
N THR A 207 18.93 -0.95 2.32
CA THR A 207 19.68 -1.99 3.04
C THR A 207 18.71 -2.89 3.78
N PHE A 208 19.00 -4.19 3.79
CA PHE A 208 18.25 -5.21 4.53
C PHE A 208 19.23 -6.12 5.24
N GLU A 209 19.13 -6.19 6.56
CA GLU A 209 20.01 -7.02 7.38
C GLU A 209 19.21 -7.82 8.41
N ARG A 210 19.64 -9.06 8.63
CA ARG A 210 19.16 -9.89 9.73
C ARG A 210 20.03 -9.63 10.95
N CYS A 211 19.39 -9.37 12.07
CA CYS A 211 20.02 -9.05 13.34
C CYS A 211 19.56 -10.03 14.42
N ILE A 212 20.37 -10.18 15.47
CA ILE A 212 20.09 -11.11 16.56
C ILE A 212 20.35 -10.41 17.90
N ILE A 213 19.39 -10.47 18.81
CA ILE A 213 19.60 -10.09 20.23
C ILE A 213 19.91 -11.37 21.00
N PRO A 214 21.05 -11.46 21.70
CA PRO A 214 21.40 -12.62 22.50
C PRO A 214 20.55 -12.69 23.79
N ASN A 215 20.44 -13.89 24.37
CA ASN A 215 19.87 -14.14 25.70
C ASN A 215 18.44 -13.62 25.90
N LYS A 216 17.48 -14.20 25.19
CA LYS A 216 16.05 -13.86 25.29
C LYS A 216 15.52 -13.74 26.73
N ASN A 217 15.93 -14.65 27.62
CA ASN A 217 15.46 -14.71 29.01
C ASN A 217 15.82 -13.48 29.85
N THR A 218 16.81 -12.67 29.45
CA THR A 218 17.13 -11.42 30.16
C THR A 218 16.24 -10.25 29.72
N HIS A 219 15.56 -10.37 28.58
CA HIS A 219 14.81 -9.29 27.94
C HIS A 219 13.28 -9.43 28.07
N LEU A 220 12.76 -10.67 28.06
CA LEU A 220 11.32 -10.96 28.06
C LEU A 220 10.82 -11.60 29.37
N THR A 221 11.27 -11.08 30.52
CA THR A 221 11.00 -11.63 31.87
C THR A 221 9.59 -11.36 32.42
N PHE A 222 8.83 -10.45 31.81
CA PHE A 222 7.47 -10.09 32.20
C PHE A 222 6.55 -10.10 30.98
N SER A 223 5.28 -10.45 31.19
CA SER A 223 4.22 -10.29 30.17
C SER A 223 4.23 -8.85 29.66
N TRP A 224 4.41 -8.70 28.35
CA TRP A 224 4.51 -7.41 27.64
C TRP A 224 3.30 -7.14 26.76
N LEU A 225 2.35 -8.07 26.77
CA LEU A 225 1.07 -8.00 26.10
C LEU A 225 -0.05 -7.83 27.13
N ASN A 226 -1.15 -7.23 26.70
CA ASN A 226 -2.29 -6.95 27.56
C ASN A 226 -3.20 -8.18 27.69
N GLU A 227 -3.15 -8.85 28.84
CA GLU A 227 -3.99 -10.04 29.13
C GLU A 227 -5.51 -9.77 29.13
N ASN A 228 -5.93 -8.50 29.24
CA ASN A 228 -7.34 -8.13 29.15
C ASN A 228 -7.82 -7.95 27.70
N ASP A 229 -6.90 -7.85 26.75
CA ASP A 229 -7.22 -7.83 25.33
C ASP A 229 -7.32 -9.27 24.80
N LYS A 230 -8.45 -9.61 24.16
CA LYS A 230 -8.70 -10.99 23.72
C LYS A 230 -7.72 -11.45 22.64
N ALA A 231 -7.31 -10.57 21.73
CA ALA A 231 -6.38 -10.91 20.66
C ALA A 231 -4.98 -11.13 21.24
N GLU A 232 -4.51 -10.22 22.08
CA GLU A 232 -3.19 -10.34 22.71
C GLU A 232 -3.10 -11.52 23.68
N LYS A 233 -4.17 -11.79 24.43
CA LYS A 233 -4.25 -12.98 25.28
C LYS A 233 -4.17 -14.26 24.44
N LEU A 234 -4.97 -14.38 23.39
CA LEU A 234 -4.95 -15.56 22.53
C LEU A 234 -3.57 -15.72 21.84
N PHE A 235 -2.94 -14.61 21.43
CA PHE A 235 -1.57 -14.65 20.91
C PHE A 235 -0.60 -15.25 21.94
N MET A 236 -0.68 -14.85 23.21
CA MET A 236 0.15 -15.42 24.27
C MET A 236 -0.15 -16.89 24.52
N ASP A 237 -1.41 -17.31 24.45
CA ASP A 237 -1.81 -18.70 24.63
C ASP A 237 -1.26 -19.59 23.49
N LEU A 238 -1.21 -19.06 22.26
CA LEU A 238 -0.71 -19.78 21.07
C LEU A 238 0.82 -19.77 20.97
N TYR A 239 1.45 -18.62 21.20
CA TYR A 239 2.87 -18.39 20.86
C TYR A 239 3.75 -18.03 22.07
N GLY A 240 3.15 -17.87 23.26
CA GLY A 240 3.86 -17.48 24.48
C GLY A 240 4.27 -16.00 24.49
N SER A 241 5.41 -15.70 25.11
CA SER A 241 5.96 -14.34 25.17
C SER A 241 6.82 -13.98 23.95
N ASP A 242 6.84 -14.83 22.92
CA ASP A 242 7.65 -14.66 21.72
C ASP A 242 6.86 -14.09 20.55
N LEU A 243 7.45 -13.11 19.87
CA LEU A 243 7.02 -12.75 18.53
C LEU A 243 7.52 -13.76 17.48
N ILE A 244 8.76 -14.28 17.66
CA ILE A 244 9.56 -14.79 16.54
C ILE A 244 9.71 -16.33 16.53
N ARG A 245 9.93 -17.00 17.67
CA ARG A 245 10.01 -18.49 17.80
C ARG A 245 10.41 -18.94 19.20
N THR A 246 9.94 -20.12 19.61
CA THR A 246 10.26 -20.73 20.92
C THR A 246 11.49 -21.64 20.92
N ASP A 247 11.98 -22.04 19.75
CA ASP A 247 13.06 -23.02 19.56
C ASP A 247 14.49 -22.42 19.61
N THR A 248 14.64 -21.11 19.82
CA THR A 248 15.95 -20.46 20.01
C THR A 248 16.01 -19.63 21.29
N ASN A 249 17.21 -19.51 21.88
CA ASN A 249 17.47 -18.63 23.04
C ASN A 249 17.83 -17.18 22.61
N THR A 250 17.57 -16.84 21.36
CA THR A 250 17.88 -15.55 20.73
C THR A 250 16.61 -14.90 20.21
N LEU A 251 16.64 -13.58 19.98
CA LEU A 251 15.55 -12.86 19.34
C LEU A 251 16.01 -12.32 17.99
N PRO A 252 15.74 -13.02 16.87
CA PRO A 252 16.08 -12.52 15.55
C PRO A 252 15.09 -11.44 15.09
N TYR A 253 15.60 -10.45 14.37
CA TYR A 253 14.79 -9.40 13.75
C TYR A 253 15.49 -8.88 12.51
N TYR A 254 14.79 -8.13 11.67
CA TYR A 254 15.38 -7.48 10.51
C TYR A 254 15.49 -5.97 10.72
N LYS A 255 16.49 -5.36 10.10
CA LYS A 255 16.54 -3.91 9.90
C LYS A 255 16.47 -3.61 8.41
N ALA A 256 15.55 -2.74 8.05
CA ALA A 256 15.48 -2.11 6.75
C ALA A 256 15.77 -0.61 6.91
N ASN A 257 16.42 0.03 5.95
CA ASN A 257 16.49 1.48 5.95
C ASN A 257 15.24 2.10 5.29
N GLN A 258 15.09 3.42 5.45
CA GLN A 258 14.00 4.16 4.82
C GLN A 258 13.91 3.94 3.30
N ASP A 259 15.05 3.84 2.60
CA ASP A 259 15.02 3.65 1.15
C ASP A 259 14.35 2.34 0.72
N LEU A 260 14.63 1.25 1.44
CA LEU A 260 14.01 -0.04 1.17
C LEU A 260 12.52 -0.02 1.49
N LEU A 261 12.10 0.63 2.59
CA LEU A 261 10.68 0.84 2.91
C LEU A 261 9.96 1.56 1.76
N LEU A 262 10.53 2.64 1.26
CA LEU A 262 9.96 3.42 0.16
C LEU A 262 9.90 2.60 -1.13
N ASN A 263 10.94 1.81 -1.43
CA ASN A 263 10.94 0.95 -2.61
C ASN A 263 9.90 -0.16 -2.52
N ILE A 264 9.78 -0.83 -1.37
CA ILE A 264 8.72 -1.82 -1.13
C ILE A 264 7.36 -1.16 -1.30
N GLY A 265 7.15 0.02 -0.73
CA GLY A 265 5.90 0.78 -0.85
C GLY A 265 5.53 1.11 -2.29
N GLY A 266 6.45 1.73 -3.03
CA GLY A 266 6.24 2.07 -4.45
C GLY A 266 5.98 0.85 -5.33
N VAL A 267 6.80 -0.20 -5.18
CA VAL A 267 6.60 -1.47 -5.92
C VAL A 267 5.25 -2.09 -5.58
N SER A 268 4.83 -2.04 -4.32
CA SER A 268 3.55 -2.63 -3.89
C SER A 268 2.35 -1.87 -4.46
N ASN A 269 2.41 -0.54 -4.55
CA ASN A 269 1.37 0.28 -5.17
C ASN A 269 1.29 0.02 -6.68
N GLU A 270 2.42 0.02 -7.38
CA GLU A 270 2.47 -0.28 -8.82
C GLU A 270 1.94 -1.69 -9.12
N LEU A 271 2.39 -2.69 -8.34
CA LEU A 271 1.89 -4.05 -8.46
C LEU A 271 0.39 -4.13 -8.19
N HIS A 272 -0.14 -3.41 -7.20
CA HIS A 272 -1.58 -3.39 -6.94
C HIS A 272 -2.35 -2.95 -8.19
N ASP A 273 -1.96 -1.84 -8.80
CA ASP A 273 -2.58 -1.33 -10.03
C ASP A 273 -2.45 -2.30 -11.20
N MET A 274 -1.28 -2.92 -11.38
CA MET A 274 -1.07 -3.96 -12.41
C MET A 274 -2.02 -5.16 -12.20
N PHE A 275 -2.20 -5.63 -10.97
CA PHE A 275 -3.12 -6.72 -10.64
C PHE A 275 -4.58 -6.33 -10.87
N LEU A 276 -4.97 -5.09 -10.56
CA LEU A 276 -6.31 -4.56 -10.88
C LEU A 276 -6.56 -4.47 -12.39
N ASN A 277 -5.56 -3.99 -13.14
CA ASN A 277 -5.61 -3.91 -14.61
C ASN A 277 -5.71 -5.31 -15.23
N ALA A 278 -4.91 -6.27 -14.77
CA ALA A 278 -4.97 -7.66 -15.20
C ALA A 278 -6.33 -8.30 -14.85
N THR A 279 -6.88 -7.99 -13.66
CA THR A 279 -8.21 -8.45 -13.26
C THR A 279 -9.28 -7.93 -14.23
N ASN A 280 -9.26 -6.64 -14.56
CA ASN A 280 -10.16 -6.08 -15.56
C ASN A 280 -10.00 -6.73 -16.94
N TYR A 281 -8.76 -6.97 -17.37
CA TYR A 281 -8.43 -7.61 -18.64
C TYR A 281 -9.00 -9.04 -18.73
N VAL A 282 -8.92 -9.81 -17.64
CA VAL A 282 -9.51 -11.16 -17.52
C VAL A 282 -11.03 -11.11 -17.56
N LEU A 283 -11.65 -10.22 -16.79
CA LEU A 283 -13.11 -10.18 -16.67
C LEU A 283 -13.82 -9.79 -17.97
N GLN A 284 -13.10 -9.16 -18.91
CA GLN A 284 -13.59 -8.87 -20.26
C GLN A 284 -13.51 -10.06 -21.22
N ARG A 285 -12.92 -11.20 -20.81
CA ARG A 285 -12.53 -12.31 -21.70
C ARG A 285 -12.78 -13.67 -21.06
N ASP A 286 -13.87 -14.33 -21.47
CA ASP A 286 -14.24 -15.66 -20.95
C ASP A 286 -13.15 -16.72 -21.17
N GLU A 287 -12.41 -16.65 -22.28
CA GLU A 287 -11.31 -17.56 -22.60
C GLU A 287 -10.15 -17.48 -21.60
N LEU A 288 -9.94 -16.31 -20.99
CA LEU A 288 -8.96 -16.14 -19.92
C LEU A 288 -9.56 -16.58 -18.58
N LEU A 289 -10.81 -16.22 -18.31
CA LEU A 289 -11.49 -16.57 -17.07
C LEU A 289 -11.59 -18.10 -16.87
N LYS A 290 -11.73 -18.88 -17.96
CA LYS A 290 -11.64 -20.36 -17.92
C LYS A 290 -10.36 -20.88 -17.28
N LYS A 291 -9.24 -20.16 -17.41
CA LYS A 291 -7.94 -20.57 -16.85
C LYS A 291 -7.89 -20.48 -15.32
N PHE A 292 -8.80 -19.74 -14.70
CA PHE A 292 -8.92 -19.60 -13.26
C PHE A 292 -9.66 -20.77 -12.61
N CYS A 293 -10.29 -21.65 -13.41
CA CYS A 293 -11.07 -22.81 -12.96
C CYS A 293 -12.22 -22.45 -12.00
N ILE A 294 -12.76 -21.24 -12.12
CA ILE A 294 -13.93 -20.80 -11.37
C ILE A 294 -15.19 -21.31 -12.09
N PRO A 295 -16.18 -21.88 -11.40
CA PRO A 295 -17.44 -22.33 -12.02
C PRO A 295 -18.12 -21.21 -12.83
N GLU A 296 -18.54 -21.52 -14.06
CA GLU A 296 -19.06 -20.53 -15.02
C GLU A 296 -20.28 -19.76 -14.50
N ILE A 297 -21.08 -20.41 -13.64
CA ILE A 297 -22.25 -19.80 -12.98
C ILE A 297 -21.91 -18.53 -12.17
N PHE A 298 -20.68 -18.41 -11.66
CA PHE A 298 -20.27 -17.26 -10.86
C PHE A 298 -19.70 -16.11 -11.70
N TRP A 299 -19.40 -16.31 -12.98
CA TRP A 299 -18.70 -15.30 -13.79
C TRP A 299 -19.48 -13.99 -13.89
N SER A 300 -20.80 -14.06 -14.06
CA SER A 300 -21.65 -12.86 -14.08
C SER A 300 -21.60 -12.13 -12.73
N LYS A 301 -21.66 -12.86 -11.61
CA LYS A 301 -21.63 -12.28 -10.26
C LYS A 301 -20.26 -11.67 -9.93
N ILE A 302 -19.16 -12.30 -10.37
CA ILE A 302 -17.81 -11.75 -10.24
C ILE A 302 -17.68 -10.42 -11.01
N ARG A 303 -18.22 -10.34 -12.23
CA ARG A 303 -18.25 -9.09 -13.01
C ARG A 303 -19.06 -8.00 -12.33
N GLN A 304 -20.22 -8.35 -11.76
CA GLN A 304 -21.03 -7.41 -10.99
C GLN A 304 -20.28 -6.91 -9.74
N SER A 305 -19.63 -7.81 -9.01
CA SER A 305 -18.76 -7.46 -7.88
C SER A 305 -17.64 -6.51 -8.31
N TRP A 306 -16.97 -6.77 -9.43
CA TRP A 306 -15.93 -5.89 -9.97
C TRP A 306 -16.47 -4.49 -10.33
N LEU A 307 -17.70 -4.37 -10.82
CA LEU A 307 -18.26 -3.07 -11.19
C LEU A 307 -18.75 -2.28 -9.98
N ASN A 308 -19.35 -2.95 -8.99
CA ASN A 308 -20.14 -2.29 -7.95
C ASN A 308 -19.44 -2.26 -6.58
N GLU A 309 -18.46 -3.14 -6.35
CA GLU A 309 -17.92 -3.42 -5.01
C GLU A 309 -16.40 -3.15 -4.91
N LYS A 310 -15.81 -2.42 -5.86
CA LYS A 310 -14.37 -2.08 -5.81
C LYS A 310 -13.97 -1.39 -4.51
N ASN A 311 -14.85 -0.53 -3.99
CA ASN A 311 -14.61 0.22 -2.76
C ASN A 311 -14.85 -0.59 -1.48
N LEU A 312 -15.40 -1.81 -1.59
CA LEU A 312 -15.61 -2.72 -0.46
C LEU A 312 -14.40 -3.63 -0.25
N THR A 313 -13.21 -3.05 -0.20
CA THR A 313 -11.93 -3.74 0.03
C THR A 313 -11.31 -3.26 1.34
N MET A 314 -10.79 -4.17 2.17
CA MET A 314 -10.03 -3.81 3.37
C MET A 314 -8.56 -4.08 3.20
N THR A 315 -8.16 -5.33 2.94
CA THR A 315 -6.75 -5.74 2.91
C THR A 315 -6.40 -6.64 1.74
N GLY A 316 -5.10 -6.76 1.48
CA GLY A 316 -4.48 -7.82 0.69
C GLY A 316 -3.00 -7.84 1.01
N ARG A 317 -2.31 -8.95 0.76
CA ARG A 317 -0.87 -9.06 1.06
C ARG A 317 -0.09 -9.63 -0.11
N PHE A 318 0.84 -8.87 -0.65
CA PHE A 318 1.84 -9.40 -1.59
C PHE A 318 2.89 -10.20 -0.83
N ASP A 319 3.29 -11.32 -1.42
CA ASP A 319 4.49 -12.02 -0.99
C ASP A 319 5.62 -11.60 -1.96
N LEU A 320 6.53 -10.76 -1.44
CA LEU A 320 7.64 -10.17 -2.19
C LEU A 320 8.96 -10.83 -1.78
N ALA A 321 9.81 -11.05 -2.77
CA ALA A 321 11.18 -11.51 -2.60
C ALA A 321 12.16 -10.35 -2.79
N PHE A 322 13.20 -10.30 -1.97
CA PHE A 322 14.30 -9.34 -2.09
C PHE A 322 15.65 -10.05 -2.02
N ASN A 323 16.47 -9.90 -3.06
CA ASN A 323 17.80 -10.53 -3.12
C ASN A 323 18.96 -9.58 -2.73
N GLY A 324 18.64 -8.39 -2.20
CA GLY A 324 19.62 -7.32 -1.96
C GLY A 324 19.74 -6.32 -3.11
N GLN A 325 19.18 -6.61 -4.29
CA GLN A 325 19.22 -5.75 -5.48
C GLN A 325 17.84 -5.51 -6.09
N GLU A 326 17.07 -6.58 -6.26
CA GLU A 326 15.77 -6.58 -6.93
C GLU A 326 14.66 -7.02 -5.99
N ILE A 327 13.47 -6.44 -6.18
CA ILE A 327 12.22 -6.86 -5.52
C ILE A 327 11.35 -7.56 -6.57
N LYS A 328 10.94 -8.80 -6.32
CA LYS A 328 10.06 -9.58 -7.22
C LYS A 328 8.80 -10.03 -6.50
N VAL A 329 7.65 -10.03 -7.19
CA VAL A 329 6.40 -10.57 -6.64
C VAL A 329 6.29 -12.07 -6.92
N PHE A 330 6.03 -12.85 -5.87
CA PHE A 330 5.67 -14.26 -6.01
C PHE A 330 4.17 -14.43 -6.24
N GLU A 331 3.36 -13.76 -5.43
CA GLU A 331 1.90 -13.79 -5.52
C GLU A 331 1.23 -12.64 -4.75
N TYR A 332 -0.08 -12.51 -4.94
CA TYR A 332 -0.92 -11.56 -4.21
C TYR A 332 -2.03 -12.30 -3.46
N ASN A 333 -1.94 -12.37 -2.14
CA ASN A 333 -2.99 -12.92 -1.28
C ASN A 333 -4.06 -11.85 -1.07
N ALA A 334 -4.92 -11.65 -2.07
CA ALA A 334 -5.91 -10.58 -2.10
C ALA A 334 -7.23 -10.94 -1.39
N ASP A 335 -7.59 -12.23 -1.34
CA ASP A 335 -8.86 -12.70 -0.79
C ASP A 335 -8.84 -12.83 0.74
N SER A 336 -7.83 -13.51 1.27
CA SER A 336 -7.63 -13.75 2.70
C SER A 336 -6.15 -13.94 2.98
N ALA A 337 -5.59 -13.16 3.90
CA ALA A 337 -4.17 -13.21 4.25
C ALA A 337 -3.98 -13.28 5.77
N ALA A 338 -3.08 -14.15 6.22
CA ALA A 338 -2.67 -14.30 7.62
C ALA A 338 -1.59 -13.27 8.01
N ALA A 339 -1.14 -13.29 9.27
CA ALA A 339 -0.08 -12.45 9.83
C ALA A 339 -0.43 -10.94 9.99
N LEU A 340 -1.71 -10.57 9.89
CA LEU A 340 -2.14 -9.16 9.95
C LEU A 340 -1.92 -8.57 11.35
N PHE A 341 -2.31 -9.30 12.40
CA PHE A 341 -2.23 -8.82 13.77
C PHE A 341 -0.77 -8.68 14.23
N GLU A 342 0.04 -9.67 13.87
CA GLU A 342 1.45 -9.77 14.17
C GLU A 342 2.22 -8.59 13.55
N THR A 343 1.90 -8.31 12.28
CA THR A 343 2.49 -7.18 11.56
C THR A 343 1.99 -5.84 12.08
N SER A 344 0.71 -5.72 12.46
CA SER A 344 0.12 -4.42 12.78
C SER A 344 0.34 -3.97 14.22
N ILE A 345 0.42 -4.90 15.17
CA ILE A 345 0.43 -4.60 16.61
C ILE A 345 1.60 -5.28 17.33
N ILE A 346 1.77 -6.59 17.13
CA ILE A 346 2.70 -7.37 17.98
C ILE A 346 4.14 -6.93 17.75
N GLN A 347 4.58 -6.70 16.51
CA GLN A 347 5.97 -6.27 16.26
C GLN A 347 6.31 -4.93 16.92
N GLU A 348 5.37 -3.99 16.97
CA GLU A 348 5.55 -2.68 17.60
C GLU A 348 5.66 -2.81 19.12
N LYS A 349 4.75 -3.56 19.74
CA LYS A 349 4.81 -3.85 21.19
C LYS A 349 6.06 -4.62 21.59
N TRP A 350 6.51 -5.55 20.75
CA TRP A 350 7.76 -6.28 20.93
C TRP A 350 8.97 -5.33 20.92
N ALA A 351 9.04 -4.40 19.96
CA ALA A 351 10.11 -3.41 19.87
C ALA A 351 10.12 -2.43 21.06
N GLN A 352 8.93 -2.00 21.50
CA GLN A 352 8.76 -1.18 22.70
C GLN A 352 9.29 -1.90 23.95
N LYS A 353 8.96 -3.19 24.12
CA LYS A 353 9.45 -4.00 25.24
C LYS A 353 10.97 -4.12 25.25
N LEU A 354 11.59 -4.16 24.09
CA LEU A 354 13.05 -4.24 23.93
C LEU A 354 13.75 -2.88 23.95
N ASN A 355 13.01 -1.78 24.12
CA ASN A 355 13.52 -0.40 24.14
C ASN A 355 14.30 -0.02 22.87
N PHE A 356 13.76 -0.35 21.69
CA PHE A 356 14.34 0.13 20.43
C PHE A 356 14.22 1.67 20.36
N GLU A 357 15.35 2.39 20.40
CA GLU A 357 15.36 3.85 20.30
C GLU A 357 15.19 4.33 18.85
N ARG A 358 14.40 5.39 18.63
CA ARG A 358 14.33 6.17 17.37
C ARG A 358 14.08 5.35 16.09
N THR A 359 13.37 4.25 16.21
CA THR A 359 12.95 3.42 15.08
C THR A 359 11.47 3.09 15.23
N PHE A 360 10.78 2.90 14.11
CA PHE A 360 9.43 2.34 14.10
C PHE A 360 9.44 1.01 13.37
N MET A 361 8.42 0.20 13.63
CA MET A 361 8.30 -1.08 12.97
C MET A 361 7.65 -0.95 11.59
N SER A 362 8.04 -1.83 10.68
CA SER A 362 7.62 -1.84 9.27
C SER A 362 6.10 -1.87 9.04
N GLY A 363 5.30 -2.27 10.04
CA GLY A 363 3.83 -2.29 9.99
C GLY A 363 3.13 -1.12 10.70
N PHE A 364 3.85 -0.07 11.12
CA PHE A 364 3.34 0.98 12.02
C PHE A 364 2.06 1.70 11.56
N GLN A 365 1.77 1.75 10.26
CA GLN A 365 0.59 2.47 9.73
C GLN A 365 -0.64 1.57 9.55
N ILE A 366 -0.48 0.24 9.51
CA ILE A 366 -1.54 -0.69 9.10
C ILE A 366 -2.80 -0.50 9.96
N HIS A 367 -2.63 -0.48 11.29
CA HIS A 367 -3.75 -0.35 12.22
C HIS A 367 -4.50 0.98 12.05
N HIS A 368 -3.77 2.09 11.95
CA HIS A 368 -4.36 3.42 11.80
C HIS A 368 -5.16 3.53 10.47
N ILE A 369 -4.59 3.02 9.38
CA ILE A 369 -5.23 3.03 8.05
C ILE A 369 -6.48 2.14 8.06
N LEU A 370 -6.43 0.97 8.70
CA LEU A 370 -7.60 0.09 8.87
C LEU A 370 -8.74 0.81 9.60
N VAL A 371 -8.47 1.43 10.76
CA VAL A 371 -9.48 2.19 11.52
C VAL A 371 -10.05 3.32 10.66
N LYS A 372 -9.20 4.07 9.95
CA LYS A 372 -9.64 5.15 9.04
C LYS A 372 -10.56 4.63 7.94
N ASN A 373 -10.26 3.47 7.35
CA ASN A 373 -11.06 2.89 6.28
C ASN A 373 -12.39 2.32 6.77
N TRP A 374 -12.42 1.69 7.94
CA TRP A 374 -13.67 1.25 8.54
C TRP A 374 -14.60 2.43 8.87
N LYS A 375 -14.07 3.57 9.34
CA LYS A 375 -14.87 4.78 9.59
C LYS A 375 -15.61 5.29 8.33
N LYS A 376 -15.11 5.01 7.12
CA LYS A 376 -15.81 5.33 5.86
C LYS A 376 -17.10 4.51 5.67
N LEU A 377 -17.23 3.37 6.37
CA LEU A 377 -18.39 2.48 6.37
C LEU A 377 -19.28 2.66 7.61
N SER A 378 -19.20 3.81 8.29
CA SER A 378 -19.94 4.11 9.53
C SER A 378 -21.47 4.07 9.42
N SER A 379 -22.04 4.03 8.22
CA SER A 379 -23.48 3.81 8.02
C SER A 379 -23.92 2.37 8.35
N ILE A 380 -22.98 1.42 8.42
CA ILE A 380 -23.25 0.03 8.74
C ILE A 380 -23.46 -0.12 10.24
N LYS A 381 -24.59 -0.73 10.65
CA LYS A 381 -24.94 -0.88 12.06
C LYS A 381 -24.06 -1.90 12.78
N ARG A 382 -23.82 -3.05 12.13
CA ARG A 382 -23.06 -4.17 12.66
C ARG A 382 -22.29 -4.88 11.56
N VAL A 383 -21.06 -5.26 11.85
CA VAL A 383 -20.23 -6.13 10.99
C VAL A 383 -20.21 -7.53 11.59
N HIS A 384 -20.62 -8.53 10.81
CA HIS A 384 -20.48 -9.94 11.18
C HIS A 384 -19.12 -10.45 10.70
N ILE A 385 -18.27 -10.88 11.64
CA ILE A 385 -16.95 -11.45 11.36
C ILE A 385 -17.10 -12.96 11.26
N LEU A 386 -17.00 -13.52 10.04
CA LEU A 386 -17.18 -14.96 9.81
C LEU A 386 -15.82 -15.64 9.60
N ILE A 387 -15.56 -16.65 10.43
CA ILE A 387 -14.32 -17.43 10.45
C ILE A 387 -14.60 -18.93 10.48
N ASP A 388 -13.60 -19.73 10.13
CA ASP A 388 -13.60 -21.18 10.34
C ASP A 388 -13.34 -21.52 11.83
N GLU A 389 -13.41 -22.79 12.19
CA GLU A 389 -12.98 -23.30 13.50
C GLU A 389 -11.45 -23.38 13.58
N ASP A 390 -10.80 -22.22 13.48
CA ASP A 390 -9.35 -22.06 13.46
C ASP A 390 -8.88 -20.98 14.45
N GLN A 391 -7.78 -21.26 15.17
CA GLN A 391 -7.29 -20.35 16.21
C GLN A 391 -6.55 -19.12 15.66
N GLU A 392 -5.87 -19.24 14.51
CA GLU A 392 -5.22 -18.09 13.86
C GLU A 392 -6.26 -17.15 13.23
N GLU A 393 -7.34 -17.70 12.68
CA GLU A 393 -8.49 -16.94 12.23
C GLU A 393 -9.20 -16.25 13.40
N LEU A 394 -9.41 -16.94 14.52
CA LEU A 394 -9.99 -16.36 15.73
C LEU A 394 -9.13 -15.22 16.29
N LEU A 395 -7.81 -15.38 16.28
CA LEU A 395 -6.86 -14.35 16.65
C LEU A 395 -7.02 -13.10 15.78
N THR A 396 -7.05 -13.29 14.47
CA THR A 396 -7.24 -12.19 13.50
C THR A 396 -8.63 -11.55 13.64
N ALA A 397 -9.66 -12.33 13.96
CA ALA A 397 -11.01 -11.85 14.22
C ALA A 397 -11.11 -10.97 15.48
N TYR A 398 -10.45 -11.36 16.59
CA TYR A 398 -10.38 -10.51 17.78
C TYR A 398 -9.65 -9.21 17.50
N TYR A 399 -8.56 -9.25 16.73
CA TYR A 399 -7.88 -8.04 16.30
C TYR A 399 -8.80 -7.14 15.46
N MET A 400 -9.52 -7.71 14.49
CA MET A 400 -10.45 -6.94 13.65
C MET A 400 -11.61 -6.34 14.47
N GLN A 401 -12.09 -7.05 15.50
CA GLN A 401 -13.09 -6.51 16.44
C GLN A 401 -12.54 -5.28 17.20
N ASN A 402 -11.27 -5.26 17.58
CA ASN A 402 -10.65 -4.07 18.18
C ASN A 402 -10.59 -2.89 17.20
N VAL A 403 -10.20 -3.15 15.94
CA VAL A 403 -10.20 -2.14 14.86
C VAL A 403 -11.61 -1.55 14.67
N LEU A 404 -12.63 -2.41 14.58
CA LEU A 404 -14.03 -1.99 14.41
C LEU A 404 -14.53 -1.19 15.61
N LYS A 405 -14.16 -1.60 16.84
CA LYS A 405 -14.48 -0.88 18.06
C LYS A 405 -13.89 0.54 18.05
N GLU A 406 -12.64 0.72 17.64
CA GLU A 406 -12.03 2.05 17.50
C GLU A 406 -12.64 2.87 16.34
N ALA A 407 -13.15 2.19 15.31
CA ALA A 407 -13.95 2.79 14.26
C ALA A 407 -15.39 3.15 14.69
N ASN A 408 -15.78 2.85 15.94
CA ASN A 408 -17.14 2.99 16.47
C ASN A 408 -18.19 2.18 15.69
N ILE A 409 -17.83 0.97 15.25
CA ILE A 409 -18.71 0.05 14.53
C ILE A 409 -18.93 -1.19 15.39
N ASP A 410 -20.19 -1.55 15.61
CA ASP A 410 -20.55 -2.77 16.33
C ASP A 410 -20.15 -4.01 15.53
N SER A 411 -19.75 -5.08 16.21
CA SER A 411 -19.29 -6.30 15.53
C SER A 411 -19.59 -7.58 16.30
N LYS A 412 -19.82 -8.66 15.54
CA LYS A 412 -20.10 -9.98 16.10
C LYS A 412 -19.27 -11.04 15.38
N ILE A 413 -18.42 -11.75 16.12
CA ILE A 413 -17.68 -12.91 15.61
C ILE A 413 -18.65 -14.10 15.55
N CYS A 414 -18.69 -14.77 14.41
CA CYS A 414 -19.47 -15.97 14.14
C CYS A 414 -18.51 -17.06 13.68
N ILE A 415 -18.38 -18.12 14.48
CA ILE A 415 -17.59 -19.30 14.13
C ILE A 415 -18.48 -20.21 13.28
N MET A 416 -18.00 -20.59 12.09
CA MET A 416 -18.81 -21.31 11.10
C MET A 416 -20.10 -20.52 10.79
N THR A 417 -21.26 -21.17 10.95
CA THR A 417 -22.59 -20.57 10.80
C THR A 417 -23.40 -20.68 12.10
N ASN A 418 -22.74 -20.98 13.23
CA ASN A 418 -23.38 -21.40 14.47
C ASN A 418 -24.24 -20.31 15.12
N ASP A 419 -23.93 -19.04 14.87
CA ASP A 419 -24.65 -17.89 15.43
C ASP A 419 -25.70 -17.32 14.47
N LEU A 420 -25.87 -17.92 13.27
CA LEU A 420 -26.70 -17.38 12.20
C LEU A 420 -27.89 -18.30 11.89
N TYR A 421 -29.04 -17.70 11.57
CA TYR A 421 -30.28 -18.42 11.33
C TYR A 421 -31.11 -17.77 10.23
N TRP A 422 -31.83 -18.58 9.47
CA TRP A 422 -32.91 -18.09 8.62
C TRP A 422 -34.10 -17.61 9.45
N LYS A 423 -34.64 -16.44 9.10
CA LYS A 423 -35.88 -15.90 9.64
C LYS A 423 -36.57 -15.03 8.59
N ASP A 424 -37.77 -15.41 8.18
CA ASP A 424 -38.61 -14.66 7.24
C ASP A 424 -37.86 -14.31 5.93
N SER A 425 -37.16 -15.30 5.35
CA SER A 425 -36.31 -15.17 4.15
C SER A 425 -35.09 -14.24 4.29
N LYS A 426 -34.72 -13.88 5.52
CA LYS A 426 -33.49 -13.14 5.85
C LYS A 426 -32.59 -13.98 6.74
N ILE A 427 -31.31 -13.62 6.80
CA ILE A 427 -30.36 -14.20 7.74
C ILE A 427 -30.19 -13.22 8.91
N ILE A 428 -30.40 -13.72 10.12
CA ILE A 428 -30.21 -12.99 11.37
C ILE A 428 -29.17 -13.68 12.25
N ASP A 429 -28.55 -12.93 13.14
CA ASP A 429 -27.75 -13.51 14.22
C ASP A 429 -28.61 -13.94 15.43
N ASN A 430 -28.00 -14.64 16.40
CA ASN A 430 -28.66 -15.08 17.64
C ASN A 430 -29.13 -13.93 18.57
N GLU A 431 -28.79 -12.68 18.27
CA GLU A 431 -29.30 -11.49 18.96
C GLU A 431 -30.48 -10.85 18.20
N GLY A 432 -30.85 -11.41 17.05
CA GLY A 432 -31.94 -10.93 16.21
C GLY A 432 -31.56 -9.77 15.27
N CYS A 433 -30.27 -9.46 15.12
CA CYS A 433 -29.80 -8.47 14.16
C CYS A 433 -29.68 -9.07 12.76
N ASN A 434 -30.12 -8.34 11.73
CA ASN A 434 -29.95 -8.75 10.34
C ASN A 434 -28.47 -8.76 9.97
N VAL A 435 -28.06 -9.75 9.18
CA VAL A 435 -26.74 -9.78 8.55
C VAL A 435 -26.77 -8.91 7.29
N GLU A 436 -26.08 -7.77 7.32
CA GLU A 436 -26.03 -6.80 6.21
C GLU A 436 -24.62 -6.68 5.60
N LEU A 437 -23.59 -6.79 6.43
CA LEU A 437 -22.18 -6.75 6.03
C LEU A 437 -21.39 -7.82 6.76
N VAL A 438 -20.69 -8.66 6.00
CA VAL A 438 -19.78 -9.67 6.51
C VAL A 438 -18.34 -9.29 6.21
N TRP A 439 -17.47 -9.35 7.22
CA TRP A 439 -16.02 -9.46 7.02
C TRP A 439 -15.61 -10.93 7.22
N LYS A 440 -14.82 -11.50 6.31
CA LYS A 440 -14.50 -12.94 6.31
C LYS A 440 -13.01 -13.22 6.28
N LEU A 441 -12.63 -14.36 6.84
CA LEU A 441 -11.34 -15.02 6.61
C LEU A 441 -11.45 -16.27 5.71
N TRP A 442 -12.68 -16.77 5.53
CA TRP A 442 -13.01 -17.79 4.54
C TRP A 442 -12.55 -17.43 3.12
N MET A 443 -12.01 -18.41 2.39
CA MET A 443 -11.69 -18.25 0.98
C MET A 443 -12.94 -18.38 0.10
N TRP A 444 -13.01 -17.60 -0.98
CA TRP A 444 -14.07 -17.75 -1.99
C TRP A 444 -14.09 -19.16 -2.63
N GLU A 445 -12.94 -19.82 -2.76
CA GLU A 445 -12.87 -21.20 -3.25
C GLU A 445 -13.64 -22.18 -2.36
N THR A 446 -13.56 -22.01 -1.04
CA THR A 446 -14.32 -22.82 -0.08
C THR A 446 -15.82 -22.58 -0.26
N ILE A 447 -16.22 -21.34 -0.55
CA ILE A 447 -17.61 -20.98 -0.81
C ILE A 447 -18.12 -21.63 -2.09
N PHE A 448 -17.32 -21.66 -3.16
CA PHE A 448 -17.68 -22.36 -4.40
C PHE A 448 -17.82 -23.86 -4.20
N THR A 449 -16.92 -24.47 -3.42
CA THR A 449 -17.00 -25.90 -3.08
C THR A 449 -18.27 -26.19 -2.27
N ASN A 450 -18.57 -25.36 -1.27
CA ASN A 450 -19.80 -25.47 -0.49
C ASN A 450 -21.06 -25.29 -1.35
N TYR A 451 -21.05 -24.38 -2.33
CA TYR A 451 -22.14 -24.21 -3.28
C TYR A 451 -22.40 -25.48 -4.08
N ILE A 452 -21.35 -26.06 -4.69
CA ILE A 452 -21.48 -27.28 -5.51
C ILE A 452 -22.02 -28.45 -4.66
N GLN A 453 -21.59 -28.56 -3.40
CA GLN A 453 -22.11 -29.55 -2.48
C GLN A 453 -23.60 -29.31 -2.18
N CYS A 454 -23.98 -28.08 -1.83
CA CYS A 454 -25.36 -27.73 -1.53
C CYS A 454 -26.28 -27.94 -2.74
N GLU A 455 -25.79 -27.70 -3.96
CA GLU A 455 -26.52 -27.96 -5.20
C GLU A 455 -26.82 -29.45 -5.36
N LYS A 456 -25.81 -30.31 -5.21
CA LYS A 456 -25.95 -31.77 -5.29
C LYS A 456 -26.91 -32.33 -4.25
N GLU A 457 -26.93 -31.75 -3.06
CA GLU A 457 -27.80 -32.16 -1.96
C GLU A 457 -29.21 -31.53 -2.01
N GLY A 458 -29.47 -30.62 -2.96
CA GLY A 458 -30.76 -29.92 -3.08
C GLY A 458 -31.01 -28.87 -1.97
N ASN A 459 -29.95 -28.39 -1.32
CA ASN A 459 -30.01 -27.49 -0.17
C ASN A 459 -29.91 -26.00 -0.53
N LEU A 460 -29.60 -25.63 -1.79
CA LEU A 460 -29.36 -24.23 -2.18
C LEU A 460 -30.52 -23.28 -1.84
N THR A 461 -31.76 -23.68 -2.09
CA THR A 461 -32.97 -22.86 -1.84
C THR A 461 -33.61 -23.14 -0.49
N ARG A 462 -32.98 -23.96 0.37
CA ARG A 462 -33.50 -24.31 1.69
C ARG A 462 -33.34 -23.12 2.63
N GLN A 463 -34.46 -22.49 3.00
CA GLN A 463 -34.51 -21.35 3.92
C GLN A 463 -35.55 -21.63 5.01
N ILE A 464 -35.23 -22.56 5.91
CA ILE A 464 -36.14 -22.99 6.97
C ILE A 464 -35.90 -22.12 8.19
N ASN A 465 -36.95 -21.45 8.69
CA ASN A 465 -36.85 -20.60 9.87
C ASN A 465 -36.21 -21.33 11.05
N ASN A 466 -35.26 -20.66 11.72
CA ASN A 466 -34.45 -21.16 12.83
C ASN A 466 -33.45 -22.27 12.47
N GLU A 467 -33.25 -22.60 11.19
CA GLU A 467 -32.10 -23.41 10.75
C GLU A 467 -30.91 -22.52 10.39
N HIS A 468 -29.71 -23.06 10.55
CA HIS A 468 -28.48 -22.40 10.14
C HIS A 468 -28.37 -22.32 8.61
N PRO A 469 -27.98 -21.18 8.04
CA PRO A 469 -27.70 -21.08 6.61
C PRO A 469 -26.40 -21.80 6.26
N TYR A 470 -26.27 -22.29 5.02
CA TYR A 470 -25.00 -22.77 4.48
C TYR A 470 -24.09 -21.58 4.10
N LEU A 471 -22.77 -21.78 4.09
CA LEU A 471 -21.81 -20.71 3.76
C LEU A 471 -22.13 -20.03 2.42
N CYS A 472 -22.39 -20.81 1.36
CA CYS A 472 -22.76 -20.26 0.05
C CYS A 472 -24.04 -19.42 0.08
N GLN A 473 -25.00 -19.75 0.96
CA GLN A 473 -26.24 -18.98 1.11
C GLN A 473 -26.04 -17.65 1.83
N ILE A 474 -24.93 -17.48 2.57
CA ILE A 474 -24.54 -16.21 3.18
C ILE A 474 -23.76 -15.39 2.16
N PHE A 475 -22.64 -15.94 1.68
CA PHE A 475 -21.65 -15.19 0.90
C PHE A 475 -22.07 -14.90 -0.53
N LEU A 476 -22.98 -15.70 -1.11
CA LEU A 476 -23.52 -15.45 -2.46
C LEU A 476 -24.88 -14.76 -2.43
N ASN A 477 -25.35 -14.32 -1.27
CA ASN A 477 -26.61 -13.59 -1.13
C ASN A 477 -26.46 -12.14 -1.62
N ASP A 478 -27.29 -11.71 -2.57
CA ASP A 478 -27.24 -10.34 -3.12
C ASP A 478 -27.62 -9.25 -2.11
N GLN A 479 -28.24 -9.62 -0.97
CA GLN A 479 -28.61 -8.67 0.09
C GLN A 479 -27.51 -8.46 1.12
N ILE A 480 -26.46 -9.30 1.11
CA ILE A 480 -25.36 -9.26 2.09
C ILE A 480 -24.10 -8.76 1.38
N LYS A 481 -23.54 -7.67 1.88
CA LYS A 481 -22.23 -7.19 1.42
C LYS A 481 -21.14 -8.05 2.04
N VAL A 482 -20.08 -8.36 1.28
CA VAL A 482 -18.97 -9.19 1.76
C VAL A 482 -17.64 -8.48 1.54
N ILE A 483 -16.80 -8.49 2.58
CA ILE A 483 -15.41 -8.06 2.55
C ILE A 483 -14.54 -9.25 2.96
N GLU A 484 -13.58 -9.72 2.17
CA GLU A 484 -13.19 -9.20 0.86
C GLU A 484 -14.18 -9.56 -0.27
N PRO A 485 -14.33 -8.68 -1.29
CA PRO A 485 -15.39 -8.80 -2.28
C PRO A 485 -15.09 -9.92 -3.29
N LEU A 486 -16.13 -10.46 -3.92
CA LEU A 486 -16.04 -11.65 -4.77
C LEU A 486 -15.04 -11.49 -5.93
N TRP A 487 -14.88 -10.30 -6.50
CA TRP A 487 -13.91 -10.08 -7.58
C TRP A 487 -12.46 -10.36 -7.18
N LYS A 488 -12.10 -10.31 -5.88
CA LYS A 488 -10.74 -10.60 -5.40
C LYS A 488 -10.30 -12.05 -5.58
N VAL A 489 -11.23 -12.95 -5.91
CA VAL A 489 -10.87 -14.32 -6.32
C VAL A 489 -9.98 -14.35 -7.57
N ILE A 490 -10.03 -13.31 -8.41
CA ILE A 490 -9.20 -13.19 -9.62
C ILE A 490 -7.75 -12.84 -9.25
N PRO A 491 -7.44 -11.69 -8.63
CA PRO A 491 -6.06 -11.34 -8.27
C PRO A 491 -5.43 -12.29 -7.24
N SER A 492 -6.25 -12.98 -6.43
CA SER A 492 -5.77 -13.98 -5.46
C SER A 492 -5.43 -15.34 -6.08
N ASN A 493 -5.80 -15.59 -7.33
CA ASN A 493 -5.56 -16.85 -8.02
C ASN A 493 -4.30 -16.73 -8.89
N LYS A 494 -3.35 -17.66 -8.71
CA LYS A 494 -2.03 -17.62 -9.37
C LYS A 494 -2.11 -17.77 -10.89
N ALA A 495 -3.27 -18.15 -11.45
CA ALA A 495 -3.55 -18.09 -12.88
C ALA A 495 -3.45 -16.66 -13.46
N ILE A 496 -3.45 -15.61 -12.63
CA ILE A 496 -3.23 -14.23 -13.07
C ILE A 496 -1.77 -13.93 -13.43
N LEU A 497 -0.80 -14.67 -12.89
CA LEU A 497 0.63 -14.38 -13.06
C LEU A 497 1.09 -14.47 -14.53
N PRO A 498 0.72 -15.49 -15.32
CA PRO A 498 1.02 -15.49 -16.76
C PRO A 498 0.36 -14.35 -17.55
N ILE A 499 -0.80 -13.85 -17.10
CA ILE A 499 -1.46 -12.70 -17.72
C ILE A 499 -0.72 -11.41 -17.39
N LEU A 500 -0.27 -11.23 -16.15
CA LEU A 500 0.58 -10.10 -15.79
C LEU A 500 1.85 -10.06 -16.63
N TRP A 501 2.51 -11.21 -16.82
CA TRP A 501 3.69 -11.29 -17.68
C TRP A 501 3.39 -10.98 -19.16
N LEU A 502 2.21 -11.38 -19.65
CA LEU A 502 1.75 -11.04 -21.00
C LEU A 502 1.52 -9.53 -21.17
N LEU A 503 0.90 -8.88 -20.18
CA LEU A 503 0.56 -7.46 -20.24
C LEU A 503 1.77 -6.55 -19.98
N TYR A 504 2.71 -7.01 -19.17
CA TYR A 504 3.88 -6.26 -18.72
C TYR A 504 5.17 -7.11 -18.91
N PRO A 505 5.53 -7.45 -20.15
CA PRO A 505 6.68 -8.31 -20.42
C PRO A 505 7.98 -7.67 -19.92
N ASN A 506 8.82 -8.46 -19.26
CA ASN A 506 10.10 -8.02 -18.70
C ASN A 506 10.01 -6.90 -17.64
N HIS A 507 8.83 -6.72 -17.02
CA HIS A 507 8.70 -5.77 -15.92
C HIS A 507 9.65 -6.13 -14.76
N PRO A 508 10.41 -5.17 -14.20
CA PRO A 508 11.47 -5.45 -13.24
C PRO A 508 10.98 -6.13 -11.95
N ASN A 509 9.70 -5.98 -11.59
CA ASN A 509 9.13 -6.60 -10.38
C ASN A 509 8.33 -7.88 -10.64
N LEU A 510 8.20 -8.31 -11.90
CA LEU A 510 7.52 -9.57 -12.25
C LEU A 510 8.53 -10.68 -12.53
N LEU A 511 8.07 -11.92 -12.38
CA LEU A 511 8.78 -13.13 -12.79
C LEU A 511 8.07 -13.76 -13.98
N ARG A 512 8.85 -14.27 -14.94
CA ARG A 512 8.28 -14.95 -16.11
C ARG A 512 7.37 -16.07 -15.66
N SER A 513 6.11 -16.04 -16.11
CA SER A 513 5.09 -16.98 -15.66
C SER A 513 4.30 -17.52 -16.85
N GLU A 514 4.05 -18.82 -16.88
CA GLU A 514 3.40 -19.52 -17.99
C GLU A 514 2.43 -20.60 -17.50
N TYR A 515 1.37 -20.86 -18.28
CA TYR A 515 0.41 -21.93 -17.99
C TYR A 515 0.92 -23.33 -18.32
N VAL A 516 1.93 -23.42 -19.18
CA VAL A 516 2.54 -24.66 -19.64
C VAL A 516 4.05 -24.50 -19.56
N LEU A 517 4.76 -25.60 -19.29
CA LEU A 517 6.22 -25.58 -19.21
C LEU A 517 6.81 -25.55 -20.63
N THR A 518 7.25 -24.39 -21.09
CA THR A 518 7.91 -24.22 -22.39
C THR A 518 9.39 -24.59 -22.35
N ASN A 519 9.97 -24.88 -23.52
CA ASN A 519 11.40 -25.18 -23.66
C ASN A 519 12.27 -24.00 -23.22
N ASP A 520 11.81 -22.77 -23.40
CA ASP A 520 12.55 -21.57 -22.98
C ASP A 520 12.53 -21.41 -21.46
N LEU A 521 11.38 -21.64 -20.80
CA LEU A 521 11.30 -21.60 -19.34
C LEU A 521 12.12 -22.73 -18.69
N LYS A 522 12.25 -23.88 -19.34
CA LYS A 522 13.14 -24.96 -18.88
C LYS A 522 14.62 -24.57 -18.90
N GLN A 523 15.05 -23.54 -19.61
CA GLN A 523 16.45 -23.11 -19.65
C GLN A 523 16.88 -22.33 -18.39
N MET A 524 15.97 -22.12 -17.45
CA MET A 524 16.22 -21.47 -16.17
C MET A 524 15.58 -22.28 -15.03
N PRO A 525 16.01 -22.10 -13.77
CA PRO A 525 15.32 -22.69 -12.63
C PRO A 525 13.88 -22.14 -12.55
N PHE A 526 12.92 -22.98 -12.17
CA PHE A 526 11.51 -22.61 -12.15
C PHE A 526 10.73 -23.28 -11.01
N VAL A 527 9.57 -22.72 -10.70
CA VAL A 527 8.64 -23.17 -9.68
C VAL A 527 7.35 -23.63 -10.36
N LYS A 528 6.90 -24.84 -10.03
CA LYS A 528 5.55 -25.31 -10.33
C LYS A 528 4.68 -25.06 -9.10
N LYS A 529 3.56 -24.36 -9.27
CA LYS A 529 2.62 -24.06 -8.19
C LYS A 529 1.16 -24.19 -8.63
N PRO A 530 0.26 -24.71 -7.79
CA PRO A 530 -1.16 -24.83 -8.11
C PRO A 530 -1.78 -23.44 -8.27
N ILE A 531 -2.74 -23.28 -9.19
CA ILE A 531 -3.40 -21.98 -9.43
C ILE A 531 -4.18 -21.49 -8.20
N VAL A 532 -4.72 -22.45 -7.45
CA VAL A 532 -5.38 -22.25 -6.16
C VAL A 532 -4.60 -23.05 -5.13
N GLY A 533 -3.99 -22.35 -4.18
CA GLY A 533 -3.19 -22.93 -3.11
C GLY A 533 -2.68 -21.86 -2.16
N ARG A 534 -2.38 -22.24 -0.91
CA ARG A 534 -1.91 -21.35 0.16
C ARG A 534 -0.78 -22.01 0.96
N CYS A 535 -0.08 -21.21 1.77
CA CYS A 535 0.88 -21.67 2.77
C CYS A 535 1.96 -22.59 2.18
N GLY A 536 2.43 -22.26 0.98
CA GLY A 536 3.47 -23.03 0.30
C GLY A 536 3.10 -24.45 -0.09
N GLN A 537 1.82 -24.86 -0.03
CA GLN A 537 1.41 -26.25 -0.31
C GLN A 537 1.51 -26.64 -1.78
N ASN A 538 1.95 -27.88 -2.04
CA ASN A 538 2.09 -28.47 -3.39
C ASN A 538 2.98 -27.64 -4.32
N VAL A 539 3.98 -26.96 -3.76
CA VAL A 539 4.98 -26.19 -4.50
C VAL A 539 6.17 -27.09 -4.77
N THR A 540 6.71 -27.04 -5.99
CA THR A 540 7.90 -27.78 -6.38
C THR A 540 8.87 -26.84 -7.09
N LEU A 541 10.09 -26.78 -6.60
CA LEU A 541 11.19 -25.98 -7.16
C LEU A 541 12.05 -26.91 -8.01
N TYR A 542 12.37 -26.50 -9.22
CA TYR A 542 13.15 -27.25 -10.18
C TYR A 542 14.43 -26.49 -10.56
N ASP A 543 15.48 -27.25 -10.85
CA ASP A 543 16.70 -26.72 -11.46
C ASP A 543 16.52 -26.40 -12.96
N VAL A 544 17.61 -25.99 -13.59
CA VAL A 544 17.67 -25.85 -15.05
C VAL A 544 17.41 -27.20 -15.71
N ASN A 545 16.60 -27.19 -16.76
CA ASN A 545 16.05 -28.32 -17.52
C ASN A 545 14.90 -29.08 -16.82
N GLY A 546 14.71 -28.86 -15.51
CA GLY A 546 13.67 -29.54 -14.73
C GLY A 546 13.97 -31.01 -14.46
N ASP A 547 15.26 -31.38 -14.51
CA ASP A 547 15.73 -32.75 -14.33
C ASP A 547 15.89 -33.09 -12.84
N SER A 548 16.10 -32.07 -11.98
CA SER A 548 16.14 -32.26 -10.53
C SER A 548 15.22 -31.31 -9.76
N VAL A 549 14.69 -31.82 -8.64
CA VAL A 549 13.87 -31.06 -7.69
C VAL A 549 14.78 -30.46 -6.62
N ILE A 550 14.74 -29.15 -6.48
CA ILE A 550 15.51 -28.38 -5.49
C ILE A 550 14.83 -28.46 -4.11
N ASP A 551 13.52 -28.29 -4.07
CA ASP A 551 12.69 -28.35 -2.86
C ASP A 551 11.25 -28.69 -3.24
N GLU A 552 10.50 -29.33 -2.34
CA GLU A 552 9.10 -29.66 -2.56
C GLU A 552 8.29 -29.73 -1.27
N THR A 553 7.02 -29.35 -1.37
CA THR A 553 6.05 -29.45 -0.27
C THR A 553 4.86 -30.32 -0.65
N LYS A 554 4.33 -31.02 0.33
CA LYS A 554 3.04 -31.74 0.22
C LYS A 554 1.88 -30.81 0.53
N GLY A 555 0.66 -31.24 0.24
CA GLY A 555 -0.55 -30.47 0.53
C GLY A 555 -1.79 -31.00 -0.17
N ASN A 556 -2.91 -30.30 0.02
CA ASN A 556 -4.25 -30.76 -0.40
C ASN A 556 -4.65 -30.31 -1.82
N PHE A 557 -3.76 -29.70 -2.59
CA PHE A 557 -4.02 -29.13 -3.92
C PHE A 557 -3.47 -29.98 -5.07
N VAL A 558 -3.33 -31.30 -4.87
CA VAL A 558 -2.72 -32.23 -5.85
C VAL A 558 -3.43 -32.29 -7.21
N ASP A 559 -4.75 -32.12 -7.24
CA ASP A 559 -5.58 -32.23 -8.47
C ASP A 559 -5.85 -30.89 -9.14
N ARG A 560 -5.10 -29.83 -8.78
CA ARG A 560 -5.31 -28.48 -9.32
C ARG A 560 -4.41 -28.20 -10.52
N ASN A 561 -4.95 -27.44 -11.48
CA ASN A 561 -4.14 -26.86 -12.55
C ASN A 561 -2.97 -26.08 -11.94
N CYS A 562 -1.84 -26.07 -12.62
CA CYS A 562 -0.62 -25.41 -12.16
C CYS A 562 -0.20 -24.31 -13.13
N ILE A 563 0.60 -23.38 -12.62
CA ILE A 563 1.43 -22.50 -13.45
C ILE A 563 2.90 -22.77 -13.16
N TYR A 564 3.74 -22.37 -14.10
CA TYR A 564 5.19 -22.43 -14.02
C TYR A 564 5.71 -20.99 -13.97
N GLN A 565 6.51 -20.67 -12.96
CA GLN A 565 7.08 -19.35 -12.77
C GLN A 565 8.59 -19.47 -12.66
N GLU A 566 9.34 -18.54 -13.25
CA GLU A 566 10.77 -18.39 -13.04
C GLU A 566 11.12 -18.36 -11.55
N LEU A 567 12.12 -19.14 -11.15
CA LEU A 567 12.58 -19.18 -9.77
C LEU A 567 13.46 -17.96 -9.50
N PHE A 568 13.17 -17.27 -8.41
CA PHE A 568 14.00 -16.18 -7.93
C PHE A 568 14.71 -16.60 -6.64
N SER A 569 16.04 -16.45 -6.62
CA SER A 569 16.85 -16.81 -5.47
C SER A 569 16.67 -15.82 -4.32
N LEU A 570 16.22 -16.32 -3.17
CA LEU A 570 16.17 -15.56 -1.93
C LEU A 570 17.57 -15.42 -1.32
N THR A 571 17.87 -14.27 -0.73
CA THR A 571 19.12 -14.09 0.02
C THR A 571 19.09 -14.92 1.29
N ASN A 572 20.15 -15.71 1.49
CA ASN A 572 20.35 -16.45 2.74
C ASN A 572 20.93 -15.52 3.80
N PHE A 573 20.20 -15.34 4.90
CA PHE A 573 20.66 -14.64 6.09
C PHE A 573 20.78 -15.62 7.26
N ASP A 574 22.00 -15.99 7.63
CA ASP A 574 22.29 -16.91 8.74
C ASP A 574 21.54 -18.26 8.65
N GLY A 575 21.35 -18.78 7.44
CA GLY A 575 20.60 -20.01 7.17
C GLY A 575 19.09 -19.82 7.02
N TYR A 576 18.60 -18.59 6.98
CA TYR A 576 17.19 -18.25 6.80
C TYR A 576 16.93 -17.49 5.50
N TYR A 577 15.76 -17.74 4.91
CA TYR A 577 15.28 -17.12 3.68
C TYR A 577 14.01 -16.30 3.98
N PRO A 578 14.09 -14.96 3.96
CA PRO A 578 12.96 -14.10 4.25
C PRO A 578 12.10 -13.81 3.01
N ILE A 579 10.78 -13.80 3.22
CA ILE A 579 9.77 -13.23 2.33
C ILE A 579 9.18 -11.99 3.00
N ILE A 580 9.00 -10.94 2.22
CA ILE A 580 8.38 -9.69 2.64
C ILE A 580 6.87 -9.78 2.36
N GLY A 581 6.08 -9.87 3.42
CA GLY A 581 4.62 -9.80 3.35
C GLY A 581 4.17 -8.33 3.31
N SER A 582 4.05 -7.75 2.13
CA SER A 582 3.69 -6.34 1.93
C SER A 582 2.17 -6.14 1.93
N TRP A 583 1.66 -5.36 2.88
CA TRP A 583 0.23 -5.15 3.09
C TRP A 583 -0.29 -3.99 2.26
N ILE A 584 -1.34 -4.27 1.50
CA ILE A 584 -2.18 -3.29 0.84
C ILE A 584 -3.43 -3.10 1.70
N VAL A 585 -3.73 -1.88 2.12
CA VAL A 585 -4.96 -1.53 2.81
C VAL A 585 -5.68 -0.46 2.00
N HIS A 586 -6.91 -0.76 1.57
CA HIS A 586 -7.71 0.10 0.70
C HIS A 586 -6.96 0.60 -0.57
N GLY A 587 -6.24 -0.32 -1.20
CA GLY A 587 -5.57 -0.09 -2.48
C GLY A 587 -4.17 0.51 -2.38
N LEU A 588 -3.67 0.79 -1.17
CA LEU A 588 -2.34 1.37 -0.97
C LEU A 588 -1.51 0.58 0.01
N PHE A 589 -0.20 0.60 -0.17
CA PHE A 589 0.76 0.09 0.78
C PHE A 589 0.55 0.72 2.16
N ALA A 590 0.54 -0.12 3.19
CA ALA A 590 0.33 0.29 4.57
C ALA A 590 1.45 -0.17 5.52
N GLY A 591 2.41 -0.95 5.02
CA GLY A 591 3.47 -1.57 5.81
C GLY A 591 3.77 -2.98 5.34
N PHE A 592 4.77 -3.61 5.93
CA PHE A 592 5.11 -5.01 5.64
C PHE A 592 5.49 -5.76 6.91
N GLY A 593 5.42 -7.09 6.84
CA GLY A 593 5.99 -8.01 7.82
C GLY A 593 7.00 -8.94 7.15
N ILE A 594 7.82 -9.65 7.93
CA ILE A 594 8.74 -10.66 7.41
C ILE A 594 8.26 -12.04 7.83
N ARG A 595 8.28 -12.99 6.89
CA ARG A 595 8.22 -14.43 7.18
C ARG A 595 9.56 -15.03 6.80
N GLU A 596 10.19 -15.81 7.66
CA GLU A 596 11.47 -16.45 7.33
C GLU A 596 11.43 -17.95 7.59
N ASP A 597 12.13 -18.73 6.76
CA ASP A 597 12.27 -20.18 6.93
C ASP A 597 13.70 -20.64 6.65
N LYS A 598 14.09 -21.83 7.14
CA LYS A 598 15.34 -22.49 6.74
C LYS A 598 15.23 -23.15 5.37
N LYS A 599 14.00 -23.49 4.96
CA LYS A 599 13.67 -23.99 3.62
C LYS A 599 13.48 -22.82 2.65
N LEU A 600 13.52 -23.11 1.35
CA LEU A 600 13.25 -22.11 0.32
C LEU A 600 11.76 -21.81 0.16
N ILE A 601 10.90 -22.78 0.52
CA ILE A 601 9.45 -22.64 0.49
C ILE A 601 8.96 -22.27 1.91
N THR A 602 8.44 -21.05 2.06
CA THR A 602 7.73 -20.61 3.27
C THR A 602 6.38 -21.31 3.38
N ASP A 603 6.04 -21.82 4.56
CA ASP A 603 4.81 -22.53 4.86
C ASP A 603 3.99 -21.83 5.96
N ALA A 604 2.91 -22.48 6.44
CA ALA A 604 2.04 -21.91 7.48
C ALA A 604 2.80 -21.69 8.80
N ASP A 605 3.74 -22.58 9.11
CA ASP A 605 4.45 -22.63 10.38
C ASP A 605 5.69 -21.71 10.38
N SER A 606 6.10 -21.18 9.22
CA SER A 606 7.23 -20.26 9.14
C SER A 606 6.99 -19.03 10.03
N PRO A 607 7.90 -18.62 10.93
CA PRO A 607 7.63 -17.55 11.87
C PRO A 607 7.46 -16.17 11.25
N VAL A 608 6.63 -15.32 11.88
CA VAL A 608 6.63 -13.87 11.65
C VAL A 608 7.81 -13.26 12.40
N THR A 609 8.61 -12.45 11.70
CA THR A 609 9.77 -11.79 12.26
C THR A 609 9.61 -10.27 12.18
N ALA A 610 9.94 -9.59 13.28
CA ALA A 610 9.94 -8.14 13.37
C ALA A 610 10.88 -7.51 12.35
N CYS A 611 10.46 -6.42 11.70
CA CYS A 611 11.36 -5.59 10.90
C CYS A 611 11.29 -4.12 11.34
N CYS A 612 12.45 -3.61 11.75
CA CYS A 612 12.67 -2.27 12.24
C CYS A 612 13.14 -1.37 11.10
N ILE A 613 12.60 -0.15 11.01
CA ILE A 613 13.00 0.84 10.02
C ILE A 613 13.99 1.84 10.63
N VAL A 614 15.19 1.88 10.06
CA VAL A 614 16.27 2.79 10.47
C VAL A 614 16.30 4.00 9.55
N TRP A 615 16.14 5.18 10.16
CA TRP A 615 16.30 6.48 9.49
C TRP A 615 17.78 6.87 9.51
N LYS A 616 18.31 7.31 8.37
CA LYS A 616 19.66 7.88 8.28
C LYS A 616 19.65 9.37 8.48
#